data_AF-A0A7Z9BRC4-F1
#
_entry.id   AF-A0A7Z9BRC4-F1
#
_cell.length_a   1.000
_cell.length_b   1.000
_cell.length_c   1.000
_cell.angle_alpha   90.00
_cell.angle_beta   90.00
_cell.angle_gamma   90.00
#
_symmetry.space_group_name_H-M   'P 1'
#
loop_
_entity.id
_entity.type
_entity.pdbx_description
1 polymer ?
#
loop_
_entity_poly.entity_id
_entity_poly.type
_entity_poly.pdbx_seq_one_letter_code
_entity_poly.pdbx_strand_id
1 'polypeptide(L)'
;MIPNKSQFISELEVDSEIDSEVNYELSIEPNQSLRKFVEQKFVIKSISEQLIELESDAIAEALQIHQDNMNNNKNNVIYQDSIAKVVICFRQKYVSSKDSPELAKLEELIRSEEIIILKRNGEKLNKLDSEIEELENQIKALEVRKEKLLSSKRIESLKSEYQQLIQNLAYKEPGLNISFKR
;
A
#
# COMPACT_ATOMS: atom_id res chain seq x y z
N MET A 1 40.01 6.20 30.62
CA MET A 1 40.37 4.85 31.13
C MET A 1 39.08 4.10 31.40
N ILE A 2 38.88 2.98 30.70
CA ILE A 2 37.71 2.10 30.86
C ILE A 2 38.21 0.85 31.59
N PRO A 3 37.58 0.39 32.68
CA PRO A 3 37.78 -0.95 33.20
C PRO A 3 36.64 -1.91 32.83
N ASN A 4 37.01 -3.18 32.74
CA ASN A 4 36.39 -4.27 32.00
C ASN A 4 35.22 -5.00 32.70
N LYS A 5 34.43 -5.67 31.85
CA LYS A 5 33.48 -6.75 32.16
C LYS A 5 34.22 -7.99 32.68
N SER A 6 33.98 -8.39 33.93
CA SER A 6 33.97 -9.79 34.44
C SER A 6 33.83 -9.75 35.96
N GLN A 7 33.21 -10.76 36.57
CA GLN A 7 32.77 -10.87 37.98
C GLN A 7 31.36 -10.27 38.10
N PHE A 8 30.27 -11.04 38.18
CA PHE A 8 29.96 -12.04 39.19
C PHE A 8 29.15 -13.21 38.59
N ILE A 9 29.74 -14.40 38.55
CA ILE A 9 29.04 -15.68 38.57
C ILE A 9 29.77 -16.52 39.62
N SER A 10 29.16 -16.73 40.77
CA SER A 10 29.54 -17.73 41.76
C SER A 10 28.44 -17.79 42.83
N GLU A 11 28.13 -19.01 43.29
CA GLU A 11 27.10 -19.41 44.26
C GLU A 11 25.72 -19.62 43.61
N LEU A 12 25.17 -20.83 43.49
CA LEU A 12 25.12 -21.91 44.46
C LEU A 12 25.42 -23.30 43.87
N GLU A 13 25.94 -24.12 44.78
CA GLU A 13 26.44 -25.48 44.65
C GLU A 13 25.34 -26.51 44.38
N VAL A 14 25.76 -27.55 43.67
CA VAL A 14 25.03 -28.79 43.40
C VAL A 14 25.52 -29.81 44.42
N ASP A 15 24.65 -30.20 45.36
CA ASP A 15 24.85 -31.43 46.13
C ASP A 15 24.15 -32.58 45.41
N SER A 16 24.96 -33.56 45.04
CA SER A 16 24.60 -34.84 44.46
C SER A 16 24.34 -35.90 45.54
N GLU A 17 23.56 -36.91 45.14
CA GLU A 17 23.45 -38.26 45.71
C GLU A 17 22.33 -38.50 46.74
N ILE A 18 21.15 -38.88 46.23
CA ILE A 18 20.45 -40.08 46.71
C ILE A 18 19.93 -40.84 45.48
N ASP A 19 20.62 -41.91 45.13
CA ASP A 19 20.08 -43.02 44.37
C ASP A 19 18.91 -43.63 45.15
N SER A 20 17.70 -43.40 44.69
CA SER A 20 16.56 -44.24 45.01
C SER A 20 15.81 -44.50 43.72
N GLU A 21 16.11 -45.66 43.14
CA GLU A 21 15.28 -46.37 42.19
C GLU A 21 13.83 -46.36 42.67
N VAL A 22 13.05 -45.40 42.16
CA VAL A 22 11.60 -45.45 42.21
C VAL A 22 11.17 -45.24 40.77
N ASN A 23 10.81 -46.35 40.13
CA ASN A 23 9.90 -46.39 39.00
C ASN A 23 8.67 -45.52 39.33
N TYR A 24 8.74 -44.22 39.05
CA TYR A 24 7.55 -43.46 38.76
C TYR A 24 7.18 -43.82 37.33
N GLU A 25 6.37 -44.86 37.21
CA GLU A 25 5.44 -45.00 36.12
C GLU A 25 4.77 -43.63 35.93
N LEU A 26 5.28 -42.86 34.96
CA LEU A 26 4.61 -41.70 34.42
C LEU A 26 3.37 -42.27 33.73
N SER A 27 2.31 -42.50 34.51
CA SER A 27 0.96 -42.49 33.98
C SER A 27 0.72 -41.04 33.53
N ILE A 28 1.28 -40.69 32.36
CA ILE A 28 0.83 -39.54 31.60
C ILE A 28 -0.59 -39.93 31.25
N GLU A 29 -1.56 -39.47 32.05
CA GLU A 29 -2.95 -39.56 31.67
C GLU A 29 -3.04 -39.07 30.22
N PRO A 30 -3.58 -39.89 29.31
CA PRO A 30 -3.68 -39.49 27.93
C PRO A 30 -4.43 -38.15 27.90
N ASN A 31 -3.87 -37.19 27.16
CA ASN A 31 -4.40 -35.83 26.96
C ASN A 31 -4.03 -34.76 28.00
N GLN A 32 -3.07 -34.96 28.92
CA GLN A 32 -2.67 -33.91 29.88
C GLN A 32 -2.24 -32.59 29.21
N SER A 33 -1.40 -32.65 28.18
CA SER A 33 -0.96 -31.46 27.43
C SER A 33 -2.07 -30.82 26.61
N LEU A 34 -2.97 -31.63 26.04
CA LEU A 34 -4.15 -31.15 25.32
C LEU A 34 -5.13 -30.44 26.26
N ARG A 35 -5.31 -30.97 27.48
CA ARG A 35 -6.13 -30.36 28.52
C ARG A 35 -5.57 -29.01 28.97
N LYS A 36 -4.26 -28.93 29.26
CA LYS A 36 -3.58 -27.65 29.56
C LYS A 36 -3.72 -26.64 28.42
N PHE A 37 -3.62 -27.09 27.16
CA PHE A 37 -3.82 -26.24 26.00
C PHE A 37 -5.26 -25.69 25.89
N VAL A 38 -6.27 -26.53 26.12
CA VAL A 38 -7.68 -26.11 26.12
C VAL A 38 -7.97 -25.15 27.27
N GLU A 39 -7.44 -25.41 28.47
CA GLU A 39 -7.56 -24.52 29.63
C GLU A 39 -6.93 -23.15 29.34
N GLN A 40 -5.72 -23.11 28.77
CA GLN A 40 -5.09 -21.85 28.36
C GLN A 40 -5.87 -21.13 27.25
N LYS A 41 -6.43 -21.87 26.28
CA LYS A 41 -7.30 -21.28 25.24
C LYS A 41 -8.56 -20.68 25.81
N PHE A 42 -9.15 -21.32 26.83
CA PHE A 42 -10.31 -20.78 27.54
C PHE A 42 -9.95 -19.49 28.31
N VAL A 43 -8.79 -19.47 28.99
CA VAL A 43 -8.27 -18.26 29.65
C VAL A 43 -8.06 -17.13 28.66
N ILE A 44 -7.43 -17.38 27.51
CA ILE A 44 -7.25 -16.36 26.46
C ILE A 44 -8.59 -15.81 25.97
N LYS A 45 -9.57 -16.70 25.75
CA LYS A 45 -10.92 -16.30 25.32
C LYS A 45 -11.59 -15.41 26.37
N SER A 46 -11.53 -15.81 27.64
CA SER A 46 -12.10 -15.04 28.75
C SER A 46 -11.43 -13.67 28.89
N ILE A 47 -10.10 -13.59 28.77
CA ILE A 47 -9.37 -12.31 28.78
C ILE A 47 -9.76 -11.45 27.57
N SER A 48 -9.96 -12.06 26.40
CA SER A 48 -10.37 -11.32 25.19
C SER A 48 -11.77 -10.72 25.34
N GLU A 49 -12.71 -11.45 25.94
CA GLU A 49 -14.06 -10.96 26.24
C GLU A 49 -14.02 -9.81 27.26
N GLN A 50 -13.22 -9.93 28.32
CA GLN A 50 -13.00 -8.83 29.28
C GLN A 50 -12.37 -7.60 28.64
N LEU A 51 -11.47 -7.78 27.66
CA LEU A 51 -10.85 -6.67 26.95
C LEU A 51 -11.86 -5.92 26.07
N ILE A 52 -12.81 -6.64 25.46
CA ILE A 52 -13.91 -6.03 24.69
C ILE A 52 -14.82 -5.20 25.61
N GLU A 53 -15.09 -5.68 26.83
CA GLU A 53 -15.86 -4.92 27.82
C GLU A 53 -15.13 -3.63 28.26
N LEU A 54 -13.81 -3.69 28.43
CA LEU A 54 -12.99 -2.53 28.79
C LEU A 54 -12.76 -1.55 27.61
N GLU A 55 -13.00 -1.98 26.38
CA GLU A 55 -12.78 -1.17 25.18
C GLU A 55 -13.69 0.07 25.15
N SER A 56 -14.96 -0.06 25.55
CA SER A 56 -15.89 1.08 25.59
C SER A 56 -15.46 2.14 26.61
N ASP A 57 -14.96 1.70 27.76
CA ASP A 57 -14.52 2.59 28.83
C ASP A 57 -13.22 3.30 28.45
N ALA A 58 -12.28 2.56 27.83
CA ALA A 58 -11.06 3.14 27.28
C ALA A 58 -11.34 4.16 26.16
N ILE A 59 -12.36 3.91 25.32
CA ILE A 59 -12.81 4.88 24.30
C ILE A 59 -13.42 6.12 24.97
N ALA A 60 -14.21 5.96 26.02
CA ALA A 60 -14.80 7.10 26.74
C ALA A 60 -13.72 7.98 27.40
N GLU A 61 -12.73 7.36 28.06
CA GLU A 61 -11.59 8.05 28.65
C GLU A 61 -10.76 8.79 27.58
N ALA A 62 -10.49 8.12 26.46
CA ALA A 62 -9.83 8.70 25.29
C ALA A 62 -10.56 9.95 24.75
N LEU A 63 -11.88 9.94 24.72
CA LEU A 63 -12.70 11.08 24.30
C LEU A 63 -12.72 12.22 25.34
N GLN A 64 -12.62 11.91 26.62
CA GLN A 64 -12.53 12.92 27.68
C GLN A 64 -11.18 13.64 27.64
N ILE A 65 -10.07 12.90 27.54
CA ILE A 65 -8.73 13.47 27.35
C ILE A 65 -8.71 14.36 26.10
N HIS A 66 -9.46 14.00 25.06
CA HIS A 66 -9.61 14.84 23.87
C HIS A 66 -10.31 16.17 24.15
N GLN A 67 -11.46 16.15 24.82
CA GLN A 67 -12.20 17.38 25.17
C GLN A 67 -11.33 18.35 25.97
N ASP A 68 -10.58 17.85 26.94
CA ASP A 68 -9.67 18.66 27.77
C ASP A 68 -8.51 19.27 26.95
N ASN A 69 -8.10 18.60 25.87
CA ASN A 69 -7.02 19.03 24.98
C ASN A 69 -7.50 19.83 23.75
N MET A 70 -8.80 20.05 23.57
CA MET A 70 -9.36 20.79 22.43
C MET A 70 -8.87 22.24 22.33
N ASN A 71 -8.46 22.84 23.46
CA ASN A 71 -7.90 24.19 23.49
C ASN A 71 -6.52 24.30 22.81
N ASN A 72 -5.84 23.18 22.51
CA ASN A 72 -4.48 23.14 22.00
C ASN A 72 -4.34 22.68 20.53
N ASN A 73 -5.45 22.55 19.78
CA ASN A 73 -5.48 22.42 18.32
C ASN A 73 -4.49 21.39 17.71
N LYS A 74 -4.36 20.21 18.32
CA LYS A 74 -3.56 19.10 17.79
C LYS A 74 -4.47 17.99 17.29
N ASN A 75 -4.27 17.55 16.05
CA ASN A 75 -5.08 16.52 15.37
C ASN A 75 -5.02 15.13 16.03
N ASN A 76 -4.06 14.91 16.94
CA ASN A 76 -3.87 13.65 17.64
C ASN A 76 -3.78 13.87 19.15
N VAL A 77 -4.43 12.99 19.90
CA VAL A 77 -4.30 12.89 21.36
C VAL A 77 -3.42 11.67 21.66
N ILE A 78 -2.41 11.85 22.50
CA ILE A 78 -1.44 10.80 22.85
C ILE A 78 -1.66 10.44 24.32
N TYR A 79 -2.05 9.19 24.57
CA TYR A 79 -1.87 8.57 25.87
C TYR A 79 -0.55 7.79 25.85
N GLN A 80 0.32 8.02 26.83
CA GLN A 80 1.60 7.34 26.92
C GLN A 80 1.84 6.90 28.36
N ASP A 81 2.07 5.61 28.53
CA ASP A 81 2.47 4.99 29.79
C ASP A 81 3.76 4.18 29.58
N SER A 82 4.33 3.69 30.67
CA SER A 82 5.49 2.79 30.76
C SER A 82 5.35 1.50 29.94
N ILE A 83 4.11 1.06 29.68
CA ILE A 83 3.79 -0.20 29.00
C ILE A 83 3.43 0.02 27.52
N ALA A 84 2.73 1.12 27.18
CA ALA A 84 2.25 1.34 25.81
C ALA A 84 2.00 2.83 25.49
N LYS A 85 2.01 3.14 24.19
CA LYS A 85 1.61 4.43 23.63
C LYS A 85 0.36 4.24 22.76
N VAL A 86 -0.72 4.93 23.09
CA VAL A 86 -1.98 4.94 22.34
C VAL A 86 -2.14 6.32 21.70
N VAL A 87 -2.34 6.35 20.38
CA VAL A 87 -2.54 7.58 19.61
C VAL A 87 -3.94 7.56 19.02
N ILE A 88 -4.76 8.52 19.43
CA ILE A 88 -6.09 8.72 18.87
C ILE A 88 -5.96 9.73 17.72
N CYS A 89 -6.17 9.25 16.49
CA CYS A 89 -6.07 10.06 15.28
C CYS A 89 -7.46 10.52 14.85
N PHE A 90 -7.71 11.84 14.84
CA PHE A 90 -8.95 12.39 14.31
C PHE A 90 -8.76 12.76 12.84
N ARG A 91 -9.62 12.23 11.98
CA ARG A 91 -9.70 12.63 10.57
C ARG A 91 -10.86 13.58 10.39
N GLN A 92 -10.59 14.74 9.79
CA GLN A 92 -11.65 15.67 9.40
C GLN A 92 -12.54 14.99 8.34
N LYS A 93 -13.84 14.86 8.64
CA LYS A 93 -14.84 14.36 7.70
C LYS A 93 -15.65 15.54 7.19
N TYR A 94 -15.61 15.78 5.89
CA TYR A 94 -16.43 16.81 5.26
C TYR A 94 -17.82 16.26 4.96
N VAL A 95 -18.83 17.10 5.16
CA VAL A 95 -20.22 16.78 4.83
C VAL A 95 -20.34 16.69 3.32
N SER A 96 -21.00 15.64 2.83
CA SER A 96 -21.29 15.48 1.40
C SER A 96 -22.53 16.28 1.02
N SER A 97 -22.66 16.65 -0.25
CA SER A 97 -23.88 17.24 -0.80
C SER A 97 -25.11 16.32 -0.69
N LYS A 98 -24.90 15.03 -0.42
CA LYS A 98 -26.00 14.09 -0.07
C LYS A 98 -26.54 14.31 1.35
N ASP A 99 -25.69 14.81 2.24
CA ASP A 99 -25.97 14.94 3.67
C ASP A 99 -26.34 16.39 4.06
N SER A 100 -26.11 17.37 3.16
CA SER A 100 -26.45 18.78 3.38
C SER A 100 -27.24 19.38 2.21
N PRO A 101 -28.47 19.89 2.45
CA PRO A 101 -29.28 20.51 1.40
C PRO A 101 -28.70 21.85 0.91
N GLU A 102 -27.95 22.56 1.75
CA GLU A 102 -27.29 23.82 1.37
C GLU A 102 -26.18 23.57 0.34
N LEU A 103 -25.39 22.51 0.54
CA LEU A 103 -24.35 22.10 -0.42
C LEU A 103 -24.98 21.63 -1.74
N ALA A 104 -26.06 20.85 -1.68
CA ALA A 104 -26.78 20.43 -2.88
C ALA A 104 -27.30 21.62 -3.70
N LYS A 105 -27.88 22.62 -3.04
CA LYS A 105 -28.37 23.83 -3.69
C LYS A 105 -27.23 24.62 -4.33
N LEU A 106 -26.08 24.72 -3.66
CA LEU A 106 -24.93 25.43 -4.20
C LEU A 106 -24.36 24.71 -5.44
N GLU A 107 -24.30 23.37 -5.43
CA GLU A 107 -23.92 22.60 -6.62
C GLU A 107 -24.85 22.83 -7.80
N GLU A 108 -26.16 22.90 -7.55
CA GLU A 108 -27.15 23.18 -8.60
C GLU A 108 -26.94 24.58 -9.21
N LEU A 109 -26.70 25.58 -8.37
CA LEU A 109 -26.39 26.94 -8.83
C LEU A 109 -25.10 26.97 -9.67
N ILE A 110 -24.04 26.29 -9.22
CA ILE A 110 -22.79 26.18 -9.98
C ILE A 110 -23.05 25.57 -11.35
N ARG A 111 -23.76 24.43 -11.42
CA ARG A 111 -24.10 23.79 -12.71
C ARG A 111 -24.92 24.71 -13.61
N SER A 112 -25.87 25.45 -13.04
CA SER A 112 -26.68 26.38 -13.82
C SER A 112 -25.83 27.49 -14.46
N GLU A 113 -24.85 28.01 -13.71
CA GLU A 113 -23.94 29.05 -14.20
C GLU A 113 -22.96 28.49 -15.25
N GLU A 114 -22.46 27.27 -15.08
CA GLU A 114 -21.66 26.57 -16.09
C GLU A 114 -22.39 26.46 -17.43
N ILE A 115 -23.67 26.09 -17.41
CA ILE A 115 -24.51 26.02 -18.61
C ILE A 115 -24.67 27.41 -19.26
N ILE A 116 -24.85 28.46 -18.46
CA ILE A 116 -24.96 29.84 -18.96
C ILE A 116 -23.66 30.25 -19.65
N ILE A 117 -22.51 29.99 -19.04
CA ILE A 117 -21.19 30.29 -19.60
C ILE A 117 -20.97 29.54 -20.91
N LEU A 118 -21.29 28.24 -20.95
CA LEU A 118 -21.16 27.43 -22.15
C LEU A 118 -22.05 27.95 -23.28
N LYS A 119 -23.31 28.30 -23.01
CA LYS A 119 -24.20 28.88 -24.02
C LYS A 119 -23.71 30.25 -24.49
N ARG A 120 -23.26 31.10 -23.57
CA ARG A 120 -22.76 32.45 -23.89
C ARG A 120 -21.51 32.41 -24.76
N ASN A 121 -20.63 31.44 -24.53
CA ASN A 121 -19.36 31.31 -25.24
C ASN A 121 -19.38 30.26 -26.36
N GLY A 122 -20.49 29.54 -26.55
CA GLY A 122 -20.57 28.40 -27.48
C GLY A 122 -20.13 28.72 -28.90
N GLU A 123 -20.55 29.87 -29.45
CA GLU A 123 -20.11 30.28 -30.79
C GLU A 123 -18.62 30.55 -30.89
N LYS A 124 -18.01 31.11 -29.82
CA LYS A 124 -16.57 31.37 -29.78
C LYS A 124 -15.80 30.06 -29.64
N LEU A 125 -16.30 29.14 -28.82
CA LEU A 125 -15.72 27.80 -28.66
C LEU A 125 -15.76 27.03 -29.98
N ASN A 126 -16.91 27.02 -30.67
CA ASN A 126 -17.03 26.35 -31.97
C ASN A 126 -16.08 26.93 -33.02
N LYS A 127 -15.86 28.26 -33.02
CA LYS A 127 -14.87 28.89 -33.90
C LYS A 127 -13.45 28.42 -33.58
N LEU A 128 -13.10 28.36 -32.29
CA LEU A 128 -11.81 27.83 -31.86
C LEU A 128 -11.64 26.36 -32.25
N ASP A 129 -12.69 25.54 -32.11
CA ASP A 129 -12.66 24.14 -32.50
C ASP A 129 -12.42 23.98 -34.02
N SER A 130 -13.07 24.82 -34.84
CA SER A 130 -12.83 24.86 -36.29
C SER A 130 -11.40 25.33 -36.63
N GLU A 131 -10.89 26.36 -35.97
CA GLU A 131 -9.50 26.83 -36.14
C GLU A 131 -8.49 25.73 -35.75
N ILE A 132 -8.75 24.99 -34.68
CA ILE A 132 -7.94 23.83 -34.26
C ILE A 132 -7.94 22.76 -35.35
N GLU A 133 -9.11 22.39 -35.87
CA GLU A 133 -9.23 21.37 -36.91
C GLU A 133 -8.48 21.77 -38.20
N GLU A 134 -8.59 23.05 -38.60
CA GLU A 134 -7.84 23.58 -39.74
C GLU A 134 -6.33 23.48 -39.54
N LEU A 135 -5.83 23.88 -38.37
CA LEU A 135 -4.40 23.80 -38.04
C LEU A 135 -3.90 22.35 -37.99
N GLU A 136 -4.68 21.42 -37.42
CA GLU A 136 -4.34 20.00 -37.42
C GLU A 136 -4.23 19.43 -38.83
N ASN A 137 -5.14 19.83 -39.73
CA ASN A 137 -5.09 19.42 -41.13
C ASN A 137 -3.85 19.99 -41.85
N GLN A 138 -3.46 21.24 -41.55
CA GLN A 138 -2.23 21.82 -42.07
C GLN A 138 -0.99 21.06 -41.57
N ILE A 139 -0.94 20.70 -40.28
CA ILE A 139 0.15 19.90 -39.70
C ILE A 139 0.25 18.55 -40.42
N LYS A 140 -0.86 17.81 -40.57
CA LYS A 140 -0.88 16.53 -41.29
C LYS A 140 -0.38 16.66 -42.72
N ALA A 141 -0.77 17.72 -43.43
CA ALA A 141 -0.30 17.97 -44.80
C ALA A 141 1.21 18.23 -44.85
N LEU A 142 1.75 18.98 -43.89
CA LEU A 142 3.19 19.22 -43.76
C LEU A 142 3.96 17.95 -43.41
N GLU A 143 3.42 17.09 -42.54
CA GLU A 143 4.00 15.79 -42.21
C GLU A 143 4.09 14.87 -43.43
N VAL A 144 3.01 14.76 -44.21
CA VAL A 144 3.02 14.00 -45.48
C VAL A 144 4.07 14.57 -46.45
N ARG A 145 4.21 15.89 -46.52
CA ARG A 145 5.23 16.53 -47.36
C ARG A 145 6.65 16.23 -46.85
N LYS A 146 6.86 16.25 -45.54
CA LYS A 146 8.13 15.88 -44.90
C LYS A 146 8.50 14.44 -45.23
N GLU A 147 7.56 13.49 -45.09
CA GLU A 147 7.80 12.08 -45.44
C GLU A 147 8.16 11.90 -46.90
N LYS A 148 7.48 12.59 -47.82
CA LYS A 148 7.82 12.57 -49.25
C LYS A 148 9.21 13.10 -49.56
N LEU A 149 9.70 14.08 -48.80
CA LEU A 149 11.05 14.62 -48.96
C LEU A 149 12.11 13.69 -48.33
N LEU A 150 11.75 12.92 -47.32
CA LEU A 150 12.62 11.94 -46.68
C LEU A 150 12.66 10.60 -47.42
N SER A 151 11.67 10.29 -48.25
CA SER A 151 11.67 9.09 -49.08
C SER A 151 12.63 9.23 -50.25
N SER A 152 13.43 8.20 -50.48
CA SER A 152 14.40 8.15 -51.56
C SER A 152 14.44 6.73 -52.11
N LYS A 153 14.08 6.57 -53.38
CA LYS A 153 14.11 5.28 -54.08
C LYS A 153 15.50 4.62 -54.02
N ARG A 154 16.57 5.44 -54.02
CA ARG A 154 17.94 4.96 -53.88
C ARG A 154 18.23 4.41 -52.48
N ILE A 155 17.68 5.02 -51.43
CA ILE A 155 17.82 4.50 -50.07
C ILE A 155 17.06 3.17 -49.93
N GLU A 156 15.87 3.07 -50.54
CA GLU A 156 15.09 1.82 -50.56
C GLU A 156 15.83 0.71 -51.30
N SER A 157 16.40 0.99 -52.48
CA SER A 157 17.19 0.00 -53.22
C SER A 157 18.42 -0.46 -52.43
N LEU A 158 19.18 0.48 -51.85
CA LEU A 158 20.34 0.16 -51.02
C LEU A 158 19.96 -0.68 -49.79
N LYS A 159 18.83 -0.41 -49.14
CA LYS A 159 18.34 -1.25 -48.02
C LYS A 159 18.03 -2.67 -48.47
N SER A 160 17.43 -2.84 -49.66
CA SER A 160 17.13 -4.15 -50.22
C SER A 160 18.41 -4.93 -50.57
N GLU A 161 19.38 -4.27 -51.21
CA GLU A 161 20.69 -4.85 -51.52
C GLU A 161 21.44 -5.25 -50.24
N TYR A 162 21.41 -4.40 -49.21
CA TYR A 162 22.02 -4.69 -47.92
C TYR A 162 21.41 -5.93 -47.25
N GLN A 163 20.07 -6.08 -47.27
CA GLN A 163 19.41 -7.27 -46.74
C GLN A 163 19.73 -8.54 -47.52
N GLN A 164 19.78 -8.46 -48.86
CA GLN A 164 20.22 -9.58 -49.69
C GLN A 164 21.66 -9.99 -49.37
N LEU A 165 22.54 -9.00 -49.16
CA LEU A 165 23.94 -9.25 -48.80
C LEU A 165 24.07 -9.89 -47.41
N ILE A 166 23.28 -9.49 -46.41
CA ILE A 166 23.19 -10.17 -45.11
C ILE A 166 22.80 -11.64 -45.29
N GLN A 167 21.78 -11.92 -46.10
CA GLN A 167 21.32 -13.29 -46.34
C GLN A 167 22.38 -14.12 -47.07
N ASN A 168 23.06 -13.54 -48.06
CA ASN A 168 24.12 -14.21 -48.80
C ASN A 168 25.35 -14.50 -47.93
N LEU A 169 25.67 -13.62 -46.98
CA LEU A 169 26.77 -13.79 -46.03
C LEU A 169 26.37 -14.60 -44.79
N ALA A 170 25.10 -15.01 -44.67
CA ALA A 170 24.65 -15.79 -43.53
C ALA A 170 25.33 -17.16 -43.53
N TYR A 171 26.06 -17.45 -42.46
CA TYR A 171 26.65 -18.76 -42.22
C TYR A 171 25.98 -19.41 -41.01
N LYS A 172 25.91 -20.74 -41.03
CA LYS A 172 25.42 -21.51 -39.89
C LYS A 172 26.59 -21.78 -38.95
N GLU A 173 26.52 -21.22 -37.76
CA GLU A 173 27.46 -21.55 -36.68
C GLU A 173 27.01 -22.85 -35.99
N PRO A 174 27.89 -23.86 -35.85
CA PRO A 174 27.52 -25.11 -35.21
C PRO A 174 27.35 -24.91 -33.70
N GLY A 175 26.18 -25.28 -33.17
CA GLY A 175 25.87 -25.29 -31.74
C GLY A 175 25.27 -26.61 -31.30
N LEU A 176 25.77 -27.19 -30.21
CA LEU A 176 25.22 -28.39 -29.58
C LEU A 176 24.23 -27.97 -28.49
N ASN A 177 22.97 -28.38 -28.64
CA ASN A 177 21.96 -28.25 -27.60
C ASN A 177 21.63 -29.62 -27.01
N ILE A 178 21.88 -29.79 -25.72
CA ILE A 178 21.57 -31.00 -24.97
C ILE A 178 20.27 -30.75 -24.22
N SER A 179 19.19 -31.45 -24.60
CA SER A 179 17.93 -31.42 -23.88
C SER A 179 17.72 -32.73 -23.11
N PHE A 180 17.43 -32.61 -21.81
CA PHE A 180 17.14 -33.77 -20.96
C PHE A 180 15.64 -34.11 -21.05
N LYS A 181 15.31 -35.36 -21.35
CA LYS A 181 13.94 -35.86 -21.22
C LYS A 181 13.61 -35.99 -19.73
N ARG A 182 12.52 -35.37 -19.30
CA ARG A 182 11.90 -35.63 -17.99
C ARG A 182 11.29 -37.02 -17.95
#